data_AF-A0A842WVL3-F1
#
_entry.id   AF-A0A842WVL3-F1
#
_cell.length_a   1.000
_cell.length_b   1.000
_cell.length_c   1.000
_cell.angle_alpha   90.00
_cell.angle_beta   90.00
_cell.angle_gamma   90.00
#
_symmetry.space_group_name_H-M   'P 1'
#
loop_
_entity.id
_entity.type
_entity.pdbx_description
1 polymer ?
#
loop_
_entity_poly.entity_id
_entity_poly.type
_entity_poly.pdbx_seq_one_letter_code
_entity_poly.pdbx_strand_id
1 'polypeptide(L)'
;PDPDALWALTKKIAKDTLNSYFSFTKDVMQCPSCSYQAGIDWRTTKFDSIEDLTRITCPRCGYVGVEVFSRVTGYVQGVQSWNPSKKQEFLDRHRYGV
;
A
#
# COMPACT_ATOMS: atom_id res chain seq x y z
N PRO A 1 3.55 5.55 13.05
CA PRO A 1 4.89 6.05 12.69
C PRO A 1 5.19 7.33 13.45
N ASP A 2 6.43 7.48 13.92
CA ASP A 2 6.90 8.70 14.59
C ASP A 2 7.10 9.82 13.56
N PRO A 3 6.42 10.99 13.70
CA PRO A 3 6.54 12.10 12.76
C PRO A 3 7.97 12.67 12.68
N ASP A 4 8.71 12.70 13.80
CA ASP A 4 10.05 13.28 13.83
C ASP A 4 11.07 12.39 13.09
N ALA A 5 10.94 11.08 13.24
CA ALA A 5 11.73 10.11 12.48
C ALA A 5 11.45 10.22 10.97
N LEU A 6 10.19 10.36 10.55
CA LEU A 6 9.83 10.53 9.15
C LEU A 6 10.41 11.83 8.58
N TRP A 7 10.38 12.93 9.36
CA TRP A 7 10.97 14.19 8.98
C TRP A 7 12.49 14.12 8.87
N ALA A 8 13.15 13.43 9.79
CA ALA A 8 14.59 13.19 9.75
C ALA A 8 15.00 12.42 8.47
N LEU A 9 14.27 11.35 8.12
CA LEU A 9 14.48 10.61 6.87
C LEU A 9 14.27 11.50 5.65
N THR A 10 13.16 12.25 5.62
CA THR A 10 12.83 13.18 4.53
C THR A 10 13.97 14.18 4.30
N LYS A 11 14.48 14.79 5.36
CA LYS A 11 15.63 15.72 5.28
C LYS A 11 16.88 15.06 4.72
N LYS A 12 17.21 13.84 5.16
CA LYS A 12 18.38 13.10 4.66
C LYS A 12 18.27 12.81 3.17
N ILE A 13 17.11 12.31 2.71
CA ILE A 13 16.88 12.07 1.27
C ILE A 13 17.04 13.38 0.48
N ALA A 14 16.43 14.46 0.95
CA ALA A 14 16.41 15.74 0.22
C ALA A 14 17.76 16.48 0.21
N LYS A 15 18.59 16.34 1.26
CA LYS A 15 19.84 17.09 1.41
C LYS A 15 21.09 16.29 1.09
N ASP A 16 21.06 14.99 1.36
CA ASP A 16 22.25 14.13 1.36
C ASP A 16 22.24 13.14 0.17
N THR A 17 21.26 13.24 -0.73
CA THR A 17 21.18 12.45 -1.97
C THR A 17 20.87 13.33 -3.17
N LEU A 18 21.09 12.81 -4.39
CA LEU A 18 20.74 13.51 -5.64
C LEU A 18 19.27 13.32 -6.05
N ASN A 19 18.42 12.76 -5.18
CA ASN A 19 17.01 12.55 -5.50
C ASN A 19 16.25 13.87 -5.53
N SER A 20 15.78 14.27 -6.71
CA SER A 20 14.98 15.48 -6.91
C SER A 20 13.49 15.27 -6.64
N TYR A 21 12.99 14.03 -6.73
CA TYR A 21 11.60 13.68 -6.50
C TYR A 21 11.48 12.31 -5.84
N PHE A 22 10.75 12.26 -4.72
CA PHE A 22 10.40 11.03 -4.04
C PHE A 22 9.04 11.17 -3.36
N SER A 23 8.40 10.04 -3.07
CA SER A 23 7.15 10.00 -2.33
C SER A 23 7.15 8.78 -1.43
N PHE A 24 6.63 8.96 -0.22
CA PHE A 24 6.24 7.82 0.61
C PHE A 24 4.91 7.28 0.10
N THR A 25 4.78 5.96 0.09
CA THR A 25 3.53 5.28 -0.28
C THR A 25 3.09 4.44 0.90
N LYS A 26 1.84 4.62 1.31
CA LYS A 26 1.16 3.73 2.24
C LYS A 26 0.07 3.01 1.48
N ASP A 27 0.07 1.69 1.53
CA ASP A 27 -1.01 0.89 0.96
C ASP A 27 -2.24 1.00 1.88
N VAL A 28 -3.37 1.37 1.31
CA VAL A 28 -4.62 1.58 2.05
C VAL A 28 -5.72 0.73 1.45
N MET A 29 -6.63 0.28 2.30
CA MET A 29 -7.85 -0.39 1.88
C MET A 29 -9.07 0.49 2.14
N GLN A 30 -10.07 0.40 1.28
CA GLN A 30 -11.37 1.02 1.40
C GLN A 30 -12.46 -0.04 1.23
N CYS A 31 -13.35 -0.14 2.20
CA CYS A 31 -14.52 -1.01 2.10
C CYS A 31 -15.67 -0.28 1.38
N PRO A 32 -16.19 -0.81 0.25
CA PRO A 32 -17.34 -0.20 -0.42
C PRO A 32 -18.65 -0.39 0.35
N SER A 33 -18.74 -1.39 1.24
CA SER A 33 -19.96 -1.69 2.01
C SER A 33 -20.16 -0.79 3.23
N CYS A 34 -19.12 -0.53 4.01
CA CYS A 34 -19.21 0.26 5.26
C CYS A 34 -18.34 1.52 5.28
N SER A 35 -17.71 1.85 4.15
CA SER A 35 -16.78 2.99 3.99
C SER A 35 -15.58 2.99 4.93
N TYR A 36 -15.28 1.86 5.59
CA TYR A 36 -14.10 1.74 6.43
C TYR A 36 -12.83 1.89 5.60
N GLN A 37 -11.92 2.74 6.07
CA GLN A 37 -10.62 2.95 5.47
C GLN A 37 -9.53 2.70 6.50
N ALA A 38 -8.49 1.98 6.10
CA ALA A 38 -7.34 1.73 6.95
C ALA A 38 -6.10 1.46 6.12
N GLY A 39 -4.93 1.65 6.72
CA GLY A 39 -3.69 1.12 6.16
C GLY A 39 -3.69 -0.40 6.20
N ILE A 40 -3.03 -1.02 5.22
CA ILE A 40 -2.73 -2.46 5.29
C ILE A 40 -1.61 -2.68 6.31
N ASP A 41 -1.84 -3.58 7.27
CA ASP A 41 -0.78 -4.08 8.14
C ASP A 41 -0.08 -5.26 7.46
N TRP A 42 1.10 -5.00 6.90
CA TRP A 42 1.90 -5.99 6.20
C TRP A 42 2.62 -6.99 7.10
N ARG A 43 2.54 -6.83 8.43
CA ARG A 43 3.02 -7.88 9.35
C ARG A 43 2.06 -9.06 9.40
N THR A 44 0.76 -8.79 9.26
CA THR A 44 -0.31 -9.80 9.36
C THR A 44 -0.93 -10.14 8.00
N THR A 45 -0.88 -9.22 7.04
CA THR A 45 -1.49 -9.40 5.73
C THR A 45 -0.45 -9.98 4.77
N LYS A 46 -0.77 -11.12 4.16
CA LYS A 46 0.01 -11.74 3.09
C LYS A 46 -0.91 -12.10 1.93
N PHE A 47 -0.38 -11.97 0.72
CA PHE A 47 -1.04 -12.35 -0.52
C PHE A 47 -0.12 -13.34 -1.21
N ASP A 48 -0.61 -14.56 -1.42
CA ASP A 48 0.17 -15.62 -2.06
C ASP A 48 -0.03 -15.62 -3.58
N SER A 49 -1.14 -15.02 -4.04
CA SER A 49 -1.54 -14.97 -5.43
C SER A 49 -2.20 -13.64 -5.81
N ILE A 50 -2.33 -13.39 -7.11
CA ILE A 50 -3.01 -12.20 -7.64
C ILE A 50 -4.50 -12.26 -7.29
N GLU A 51 -5.07 -13.46 -7.22
CA GLU A 51 -6.46 -13.71 -6.87
C GLU A 51 -6.78 -13.22 -5.45
N ASP A 52 -5.84 -13.36 -4.52
CA ASP A 52 -6.00 -12.95 -3.12
C ASP A 52 -6.22 -11.44 -2.97
N LEU A 53 -5.71 -10.63 -3.92
CA LEU A 53 -5.91 -9.17 -3.93
C LEU A 53 -7.39 -8.77 -4.05
N THR A 54 -8.26 -9.68 -4.49
CA THR A 54 -9.71 -9.47 -4.59
C THR A 54 -10.50 -10.08 -3.44
N ARG A 55 -9.85 -10.79 -2.52
CA ARG A 55 -10.49 -11.55 -1.44
C ARG A 55 -10.26 -10.96 -0.05
N ILE A 56 -9.80 -9.71 0.01
CA ILE A 56 -9.50 -9.04 1.27
C ILE A 56 -10.80 -8.76 2.02
N THR A 57 -10.85 -9.19 3.27
CA THR A 57 -12.01 -9.05 4.14
C THR A 57 -11.89 -7.77 4.95
N CYS A 58 -12.96 -6.96 4.97
CA CYS A 58 -13.06 -5.78 5.82
C CYS A 58 -13.09 -6.21 7.29
N PRO A 59 -12.17 -5.74 8.15
CA PRO A 59 -12.15 -6.13 9.56
C PRO A 59 -13.30 -5.51 10.37
N ARG A 60 -14.01 -4.52 9.81
CA ARG A 60 -15.14 -3.85 10.48
C ARG A 60 -16.47 -4.54 10.24
N CYS A 61 -16.78 -4.91 8.99
CA CYS A 61 -18.09 -5.45 8.62
C CYS A 61 -18.06 -6.84 7.97
N GLY A 62 -16.89 -7.44 7.76
CA GLY A 62 -16.75 -8.76 7.14
C GLY A 62 -16.95 -8.80 5.63
N TYR A 63 -17.17 -7.67 4.95
CA TYR A 63 -17.29 -7.62 3.49
C TYR A 63 -16.00 -8.11 2.82
N VAL A 64 -16.13 -9.04 1.87
CA VAL A 64 -15.02 -9.58 1.09
C VAL A 64 -14.90 -8.84 -0.25
N GLY A 65 -13.69 -8.40 -0.58
CA GLY A 65 -13.40 -7.67 -1.81
C GLY A 65 -13.27 -6.16 -1.61
N VAL A 66 -12.67 -5.75 -0.48
CA VAL A 66 -12.31 -4.34 -0.29
C VAL A 66 -11.35 -3.87 -1.40
N GLU A 67 -11.42 -2.59 -1.73
CA GLU A 67 -10.52 -2.00 -2.70
C GLU A 67 -9.20 -1.63 -2.04
N VAL A 68 -8.08 -2.01 -2.66
CA VAL A 68 -6.74 -1.61 -2.20
C VAL A 68 -6.23 -0.52 -3.12
N PHE A 69 -5.70 0.54 -2.53
CA PHE A 69 -5.01 1.60 -3.25
C PHE A 69 -3.53 1.56 -2.93
N SER A 70 -2.71 1.60 -3.97
CA SER A 70 -1.26 1.65 -3.87
C SER A 70 -0.66 2.44 -5.03
N ARG A 71 0.65 2.67 -4.99
CA ARG A 71 1.44 3.34 -6.03
C ARG A 71 2.49 2.37 -6.56
N VAL A 72 2.43 2.09 -7.86
CA VAL A 72 3.46 1.33 -8.59
C VAL A 72 4.14 2.25 -9.60
N THR A 73 3.38 2.79 -10.57
CA THR A 73 3.94 3.62 -11.66
C THR A 73 3.79 5.13 -11.40
N GLY A 74 3.99 5.59 -10.16
CA GLY A 74 4.10 7.03 -9.84
C GLY A 74 2.84 7.73 -9.31
N TYR A 75 1.63 7.18 -9.49
CA TYR A 75 0.39 7.69 -8.87
C TYR A 75 -0.36 6.59 -8.10
N VAL A 76 -1.26 7.00 -7.20
CA VAL A 76 -2.11 6.07 -6.44
C VAL A 76 -3.29 5.64 -7.30
N GLN A 77 -3.53 4.33 -7.37
CA GLN A 77 -4.66 3.73 -8.08
C GLN A 77 -5.15 2.48 -7.35
N GLY A 78 -6.40 2.08 -7.65
CA GLY A 78 -6.95 0.81 -7.22
C GLY A 78 -6.16 -0.36 -7.82
N VAL A 79 -5.64 -1.24 -6.97
CA VAL A 79 -4.88 -2.44 -7.37
C VAL A 79 -5.73 -3.36 -8.24
N GLN A 80 -7.05 -3.37 -8.04
CA GLN A 80 -7.97 -4.20 -8.83
C GLN A 80 -7.94 -3.84 -10.33
N SER A 81 -7.79 -2.56 -10.67
CA SER A 81 -7.75 -2.08 -12.05
C SER A 81 -6.39 -2.29 -12.74
N TRP A 82 -5.40 -2.80 -12.04
CA TRP A 82 -4.07 -3.02 -12.61
C TRP A 82 -4.02 -4.23 -13.52
N ASN A 83 -3.14 -4.16 -14.52
CA ASN A 83 -2.79 -5.31 -15.35
C ASN A 83 -2.04 -6.36 -14.51
N PRO A 84 -1.93 -7.62 -15.00
CA PRO A 84 -1.28 -8.70 -14.25
C PRO A 84 0.16 -8.37 -13.84
N SER A 85 0.94 -7.72 -14.70
CA SER A 85 2.34 -7.38 -14.41
C SER A 85 2.48 -6.41 -13.22
N LYS A 86 1.65 -5.37 -13.15
CA LYS A 86 1.62 -4.43 -12.01
C LYS A 86 1.16 -5.11 -10.72
N LYS A 87 0.21 -6.05 -10.82
CA LYS A 87 -0.24 -6.85 -9.67
C LYS A 87 0.88 -7.75 -9.16
N GLN A 88 1.62 -8.40 -10.06
CA GLN A 88 2.77 -9.21 -9.68
C GLN A 88 3.87 -8.37 -9.03
N GLU A 89 4.22 -7.20 -9.61
CA GLU A 89 5.20 -6.28 -8.98
C GLU A 89 4.76 -5.86 -7.57
N PHE A 90 3.47 -5.63 -7.37
CA PHE A 90 2.92 -5.33 -6.05
C PHE A 90 3.09 -6.51 -5.08
N LEU A 91 2.88 -7.75 -5.50
CA LEU A 91 3.12 -8.93 -4.64
C LEU A 91 4.61 -9.06 -4.28
N ASP A 92 5.48 -8.95 -5.27
CA ASP A 92 6.93 -9.16 -5.13
C ASP A 92 7.62 -8.04 -4.34
N ARG A 93 6.95 -6.90 -4.15
CA ARG A 93 7.50 -5.73 -3.47
C ARG A 93 7.92 -6.07 -2.04
N HIS A 94 9.18 -5.78 -1.73
CA HIS A 94 9.68 -5.82 -0.37
C HIS A 94 8.99 -4.77 0.48
N ARG A 95 8.45 -5.20 1.63
CA ARG A 95 7.74 -4.34 2.58
C ARG A 95 8.39 -4.44 3.94
N TYR A 96 8.65 -3.28 4.54
CA TYR A 96 9.22 -3.18 5.86
C TYR A 96 8.11 -3.36 6.90
N GLY A 97 8.16 -4.45 7.65
CA GLY A 97 7.36 -4.63 8.86
C GLY A 97 8.00 -3.84 10.00
N VAL A 98 7.44 -2.67 10.33
CA VAL A 98 7.83 -1.89 11.52
C VAL A 98 6.72 -1.91 12.52
#